data_AF-A0A8B8E383-F1
#
_entry.id   AF-A0A8B8E383-F1
#
_cell.length_a   1.000
_cell.length_b   1.000
_cell.length_c   1.000
_cell.angle_alpha   90.00
_cell.angle_beta   90.00
_cell.angle_gamma   90.00
#
_symmetry.space_group_name_H-M   'P 1'
#
loop_
_entity.id
_entity.type
_entity.pdbx_description
1 polymer ?
#
loop_
_entity_poly.entity_id
_entity_poly.type
_entity_poly.pdbx_seq_one_letter_code
_entity_poly.pdbx_strand_id
1 'polypeptide(L)'
;MEVPEFIEPTGPTHHLPSDATPLQYFLLMFPLTLIQVIVDNTNLYARQSGAQGWVDTTIGEMKAFLGLQILMGIVQLPRYTMYWSSDKYIGNAGFQETMTLKRFEKISRYFHLNDNTTQGPRGTQGFDRLHKIRPVLDATRTTFKSEMNPPQQQSIDEGMIKYKGRFFARQYMPSKPVKRGLKIFMRCDETGYCYDYWPYMENMTSFMESHWEREL
;
A
#
# COMPACT_ATOMS: atom_id res chain seq x y z
N MET A 1 37.22 -17.45 -1.15
CA MET A 1 36.77 -16.32 -1.98
C MET A 1 36.70 -15.14 -1.02
N GLU A 2 37.57 -14.14 -1.17
CA GLU A 2 37.50 -12.94 -0.34
C GLU A 2 36.38 -12.05 -0.89
N VAL A 3 35.43 -11.72 -0.04
CA VAL A 3 34.38 -10.74 -0.36
C VAL A 3 35.00 -9.36 -0.09
N PRO A 4 35.03 -8.44 -1.08
CA PRO A 4 35.58 -7.11 -0.87
C PRO A 4 34.84 -6.37 0.24
N GLU A 5 35.53 -5.47 0.93
CA GLU A 5 34.93 -4.62 1.95
C GLU A 5 33.84 -3.75 1.33
N PHE A 6 32.71 -3.64 2.02
CA PHE A 6 31.59 -2.80 1.59
C PHE A 6 31.88 -1.34 1.98
N ILE A 7 32.04 -0.49 0.97
CA ILE A 7 32.41 0.93 1.13
C ILE A 7 31.34 1.91 0.61
N GLU A 8 30.19 1.39 0.17
CA GLU A 8 29.10 2.21 -0.38
C GLU A 8 28.37 2.97 0.74
N PRO A 9 27.81 4.16 0.46
CA PRO A 9 27.06 4.94 1.44
C PRO A 9 25.75 4.25 1.81
N THR A 10 25.39 4.28 3.10
CA THR A 10 24.15 3.67 3.64
C THR A 10 23.29 4.71 4.35
N GLY A 11 21.98 4.45 4.44
CA GLY A 11 21.06 5.27 5.22
C GLY A 11 20.19 6.23 4.39
N PRO A 12 19.46 7.15 5.03
CA PRO A 12 18.49 8.01 4.36
C PRO A 12 19.13 8.88 3.27
N THR A 13 18.46 9.00 2.13
CA THR A 13 18.91 9.83 0.99
C THR A 13 18.19 11.18 0.93
N HIS A 14 17.10 11.34 1.70
CA HIS A 14 16.30 12.55 1.71
C HIS A 14 16.96 13.70 2.49
N HIS A 15 16.52 14.93 2.21
CA HIS A 15 17.03 16.14 2.85
C HIS A 15 16.00 16.81 3.80
N LEU A 16 15.11 16.01 4.41
CA LEU A 16 14.19 16.53 5.42
C LEU A 16 14.94 17.11 6.63
N PRO A 17 14.49 18.25 7.17
CA PRO A 17 15.09 18.86 8.34
C PRO A 17 14.83 18.01 9.60
N SER A 18 15.62 18.24 10.65
CA SER A 18 15.52 17.49 11.91
C SER A 18 14.17 17.66 12.65
N ASP A 19 13.43 18.72 12.36
CA ASP A 19 12.10 19.01 12.91
C ASP A 19 10.96 18.60 11.96
N ALA A 20 11.27 17.80 10.92
CA ALA A 20 10.27 17.32 9.98
C ALA A 20 9.16 16.53 10.68
N THR A 21 7.94 16.81 10.24
CA THR A 21 6.74 16.16 10.77
C THR A 21 6.62 14.72 10.26
N PRO A 22 5.91 13.84 11.00
CA PRO A 22 5.61 12.48 10.53
C PRO A 22 4.92 12.45 9.16
N LEU A 23 4.12 13.48 8.84
CA LEU A 23 3.49 13.61 7.53
C LEU A 23 4.52 13.83 6.41
N GLN A 24 5.57 14.61 6.65
CA GLN A 24 6.62 14.83 5.64
C GLN A 24 7.37 13.52 5.35
N TYR A 25 7.71 12.72 6.37
CA TYR A 25 8.28 11.39 6.18
C TYR A 25 7.33 10.45 5.44
N PHE A 26 6.04 10.44 5.79
CA PHE A 26 5.05 9.63 5.09
C PHE A 26 4.98 9.99 3.59
N LEU A 27 5.07 11.27 3.25
CA LEU A 27 5.01 11.74 1.87
C LEU A 27 6.27 11.45 1.04
N LEU A 28 7.38 11.04 1.66
CA LEU A 28 8.52 10.47 0.92
C LEU A 28 8.15 9.10 0.36
N MET A 29 7.52 8.26 1.18
CA MET A 29 7.11 6.90 0.82
C MET A 29 5.77 6.83 0.07
N PHE A 30 4.92 7.84 0.22
CA PHE A 30 3.59 7.91 -0.37
C PHE A 30 3.35 9.31 -0.95
N PRO A 31 3.97 9.62 -2.10
CA PRO A 31 4.07 10.99 -2.60
C PRO A 31 2.72 11.57 -2.99
N LEU A 32 2.63 12.91 -3.01
CA LEU A 32 1.41 13.61 -3.42
C LEU A 32 0.98 13.25 -4.85
N THR A 33 1.91 12.94 -5.74
CA THR A 33 1.63 12.44 -7.09
C THR A 33 0.87 11.11 -7.06
N LEU A 34 1.24 10.18 -6.17
CA LEU A 34 0.50 8.95 -5.97
C LEU A 34 -0.89 9.23 -5.39
N ILE A 35 -1.01 10.12 -4.41
CA ILE A 35 -2.32 10.50 -3.85
C ILE A 35 -3.22 11.10 -4.94
N GLN A 36 -2.67 11.93 -5.83
CA GLN A 36 -3.41 12.48 -6.97
C GLN A 36 -3.91 11.37 -7.90
N VAL A 37 -3.07 10.36 -8.21
CA VAL A 37 -3.49 9.18 -9.00
C VAL A 37 -4.66 8.45 -8.33
N ILE A 38 -4.66 8.31 -7.00
CA ILE A 38 -5.77 7.69 -6.26
C ILE A 38 -7.04 8.52 -6.36
N VAL A 39 -6.92 9.85 -6.22
CA VAL A 39 -8.04 10.79 -6.37
C VAL A 39 -8.66 10.67 -7.75
N ASP A 40 -7.85 10.74 -8.81
CA ASP A 40 -8.31 10.70 -10.19
C ASP A 40 -9.02 9.40 -10.52
N ASN A 41 -8.43 8.26 -10.12
CA ASN A 41 -9.00 6.94 -10.38
C ASN A 41 -10.25 6.65 -9.54
N THR A 42 -10.31 7.14 -8.30
CA THR A 42 -11.51 7.04 -7.46
C THR A 42 -12.68 7.84 -8.04
N ASN A 43 -12.42 9.08 -8.48
CA ASN A 43 -13.42 9.91 -9.14
C ASN A 43 -13.88 9.30 -10.47
N LEU A 44 -12.94 8.84 -11.30
CA LEU A 44 -13.23 8.17 -12.56
C LEU A 44 -14.12 6.94 -12.33
N TYR A 45 -13.77 6.07 -11.38
CA TYR A 45 -14.52 4.85 -11.10
C TYR A 45 -15.92 5.15 -10.56
N ALA A 46 -16.07 6.17 -9.71
CA ALA A 46 -17.39 6.60 -9.23
C ALA A 46 -18.30 7.04 -10.38
N ARG A 47 -17.78 7.81 -11.36
CA ARG A 47 -18.55 8.22 -12.55
C ARG A 47 -18.90 7.02 -13.44
N GLN A 48 -17.93 6.16 -13.73
CA GLN A 48 -18.13 4.93 -14.53
C GLN A 48 -19.18 4.00 -13.89
N SER A 49 -19.24 3.96 -12.55
CA SER A 49 -20.16 3.12 -11.78
C SER A 49 -21.54 3.76 -11.57
N GLY A 50 -21.81 4.94 -12.14
CA GLY A 50 -23.08 5.65 -11.97
C GLY A 50 -23.38 6.04 -10.51
N ALA A 51 -22.34 6.44 -9.75
CA ALA A 51 -22.45 6.76 -8.34
C ALA A 51 -23.42 7.93 -8.07
N GLN A 52 -24.60 7.62 -7.55
CA GLN A 52 -25.65 8.62 -7.27
C GLN A 52 -25.18 9.65 -6.23
N GLY A 53 -25.30 10.94 -6.58
CA GLY A 53 -24.89 12.07 -5.75
C GLY A 53 -23.40 12.09 -5.41
N TRP A 54 -22.54 11.49 -6.25
CA TRP A 54 -21.09 11.59 -6.08
C TRP A 54 -20.62 13.03 -6.26
N VAL A 55 -19.78 13.46 -5.34
CA VAL A 55 -19.00 14.69 -5.45
C VAL A 55 -17.54 14.25 -5.49
N ASP A 56 -16.78 14.80 -6.43
CA ASP A 56 -15.40 14.43 -6.62
C ASP A 56 -14.58 14.66 -5.34
N THR A 57 -13.76 13.67 -5.01
CA THR A 57 -12.80 13.78 -3.92
C THR A 57 -11.57 14.59 -4.35
N THR A 58 -10.83 15.12 -3.38
CA THR A 58 -9.64 15.96 -3.58
C THR A 58 -8.44 15.33 -2.87
N ILE A 59 -7.23 15.83 -3.12
CA ILE A 59 -6.03 15.41 -2.35
C ILE A 59 -6.27 15.58 -0.85
N GLY A 60 -6.84 16.71 -0.42
CA GLY A 60 -7.09 16.98 1.00
C GLY A 60 -8.04 15.97 1.62
N GLU A 61 -9.16 15.69 0.95
CA GLU A 61 -10.14 14.70 1.44
C GLU A 61 -9.58 13.26 1.39
N MET A 62 -8.80 12.91 0.37
CA MET A 62 -8.17 11.60 0.26
C MET A 62 -7.09 11.40 1.34
N LYS A 63 -6.31 12.43 1.66
CA LYS A 63 -5.37 12.40 2.81
C LYS A 63 -6.11 12.20 4.13
N ALA A 64 -7.23 12.89 4.33
CA ALA A 64 -8.08 12.69 5.50
C ALA A 64 -8.60 11.23 5.56
N PHE A 65 -9.12 10.70 4.46
CA PHE A 65 -9.59 9.31 4.36
C PHE A 65 -8.47 8.31 4.69
N LEU A 66 -7.29 8.44 4.09
CA LEU A 66 -6.13 7.58 4.36
C LEU A 66 -5.65 7.72 5.81
N GLY A 67 -5.64 8.92 6.37
CA GLY A 67 -5.32 9.18 7.78
C GLY A 67 -6.28 8.45 8.73
N LEU A 68 -7.59 8.50 8.46
CA LEU A 68 -8.57 7.73 9.23
C LEU A 68 -8.32 6.22 9.11
N GLN A 69 -8.00 5.69 7.93
CA GLN A 69 -7.66 4.27 7.75
C GLN A 69 -6.42 3.85 8.56
N ILE A 70 -5.38 4.68 8.58
CA ILE A 70 -4.17 4.46 9.40
C ILE A 70 -4.56 4.44 10.90
N LEU A 71 -5.34 5.42 11.34
CA LEU A 71 -5.80 5.51 12.74
C LEU A 71 -6.65 4.30 13.16
N MET A 72 -7.50 3.76 12.28
CA MET A 72 -8.25 2.52 12.56
C MET A 72 -7.35 1.30 12.75
N GLY A 73 -6.13 1.32 12.20
CA GLY A 73 -5.13 0.28 12.43
C GLY A 73 -4.52 0.35 13.84
N ILE A 74 -4.42 1.56 14.40
CA ILE A 74 -3.85 1.84 15.73
C ILE A 74 -4.91 1.69 16.82
N VAL A 75 -6.02 2.41 16.69
CA VAL A 75 -7.14 2.40 17.64
C VAL A 75 -8.20 1.49 17.08
N GLN A 76 -8.19 0.21 17.44
CA GLN A 76 -9.09 -0.79 16.85
C GLN A 76 -10.41 -0.90 17.63
N LEU A 77 -11.51 -0.52 16.98
CA LEU A 77 -12.87 -0.80 17.47
C LEU A 77 -13.47 -2.04 16.79
N PRO A 78 -14.41 -2.75 17.45
CA PRO A 78 -15.03 -3.96 16.90
C PRO A 78 -15.74 -3.76 15.54
N ARG A 79 -16.23 -2.55 15.27
CA ARG A 79 -16.84 -2.16 13.99
C ARG A 79 -16.40 -0.75 13.64
N TYR A 80 -16.09 -0.49 12.38
CA TYR A 80 -15.66 0.85 11.97
C TYR A 80 -16.75 1.91 12.17
N THR A 81 -18.03 1.56 12.10
CA THR A 81 -19.12 2.52 12.36
C THR A 81 -19.10 3.09 13.78
N MET A 82 -18.44 2.41 14.73
CA MET A 82 -18.36 2.84 16.12
C MET A 82 -17.51 4.11 16.30
N TYR A 83 -16.54 4.40 15.41
CA TYR A 83 -15.80 5.67 15.48
C TYR A 83 -16.74 6.88 15.32
N TRP A 84 -17.87 6.70 14.63
CA TRP A 84 -18.90 7.72 14.42
C TRP A 84 -20.10 7.59 15.37
N SER A 85 -20.01 6.78 16.42
CA SER A 85 -21.06 6.66 17.44
C SER A 85 -21.23 7.97 18.22
N SER A 86 -22.45 8.35 18.56
CA SER A 86 -22.72 9.48 19.46
C SER A 86 -22.47 9.17 20.95
N ASP A 87 -22.24 7.90 21.29
CA ASP A 87 -21.89 7.50 22.66
C ASP A 87 -20.49 8.01 23.02
N LYS A 88 -20.39 8.84 24.06
CA LYS A 88 -19.13 9.47 24.51
C LYS A 88 -18.03 8.49 24.93
N TYR A 89 -18.37 7.24 25.24
CA TYR A 89 -17.40 6.19 25.61
C TYR A 89 -16.92 5.37 24.41
N ILE A 90 -17.59 5.50 23.27
CA ILE A 90 -17.32 4.69 22.07
C ILE A 90 -16.88 5.55 20.89
N GLY A 91 -17.60 6.65 20.64
CA GLY A 91 -17.36 7.58 19.56
C GLY A 91 -16.01 8.26 19.64
N ASN A 92 -15.50 8.68 18.48
CA ASN A 92 -14.26 9.44 18.38
C ASN A 92 -14.52 10.79 17.70
N ALA A 93 -14.39 11.87 18.46
CA ALA A 93 -14.63 13.24 17.97
C ALA A 93 -13.76 13.58 16.76
N GLY A 94 -12.48 13.17 16.76
CA GLY A 94 -11.57 13.41 15.65
C GLY A 94 -12.03 12.74 14.35
N PHE A 95 -12.58 11.52 14.41
CA PHE A 95 -13.16 10.87 13.23
C PHE A 95 -14.40 11.61 12.73
N GLN A 96 -15.28 12.02 13.64
CA GLN A 96 -16.55 12.69 13.34
C GLN A 96 -16.33 14.08 12.72
N GLU A 97 -15.38 14.84 13.25
CA GLU A 97 -14.98 16.15 12.76
C GLU A 97 -14.22 16.08 11.42
N THR A 98 -13.41 15.05 11.22
CA THR A 98 -12.61 14.89 9.99
C THR A 98 -13.47 14.55 8.78
N MET A 99 -14.41 13.60 8.91
CA MET A 99 -15.24 13.14 7.80
C MET A 99 -16.52 12.49 8.32
N THR A 100 -17.67 12.75 7.70
CA THR A 100 -18.90 12.03 8.07
C THR A 100 -18.83 10.55 7.73
N LEU A 101 -19.47 9.68 8.52
CA LEU A 101 -19.57 8.24 8.23
C LEU A 101 -20.08 7.97 6.81
N LYS A 102 -21.13 8.70 6.40
CA LYS A 102 -21.72 8.57 5.06
C LYS A 102 -20.71 8.88 3.95
N ARG A 103 -19.87 9.90 4.13
CA ARG A 103 -18.84 10.24 3.13
C ARG A 103 -17.70 9.22 3.15
N PHE A 104 -17.26 8.79 4.33
CA PHE A 104 -16.25 7.75 4.48
C PHE A 104 -16.66 6.44 3.78
N GLU A 105 -17.88 5.95 4.03
CA GLU A 105 -18.43 4.76 3.38
C GLU A 105 -18.55 4.96 1.86
N LYS A 106 -18.93 6.16 1.41
CA LYS A 106 -19.04 6.48 -0.01
C LYS A 106 -17.68 6.46 -0.70
N ILE A 107 -16.66 7.09 -0.12
CA ILE A 107 -15.28 7.02 -0.64
C ILE A 107 -14.78 5.57 -0.60
N SER A 108 -14.96 4.86 0.52
CA SER A 108 -14.54 3.46 0.65
C SER A 108 -15.17 2.54 -0.39
N ARG A 109 -16.42 2.80 -0.81
CA ARG A 109 -17.11 2.01 -1.84
C ARG A 109 -16.54 2.21 -3.24
N TYR A 110 -16.09 3.43 -3.56
CA TYR A 110 -15.59 3.79 -4.89
C TYR A 110 -14.07 3.95 -4.95
N PHE A 111 -13.36 3.70 -3.84
CA PHE A 111 -11.92 3.79 -3.75
C PHE A 111 -11.27 2.90 -4.80
N HIS A 112 -10.47 3.52 -5.67
CA HIS A 112 -9.93 2.85 -6.83
C HIS A 112 -8.56 3.44 -7.18
N LEU A 113 -7.63 2.58 -7.61
CA LEU A 113 -6.21 2.96 -7.75
C LEU A 113 -5.72 3.00 -9.20
N ASN A 114 -6.49 2.48 -10.15
CA ASN A 114 -6.10 2.41 -11.56
C ASN A 114 -7.32 2.36 -12.48
N ASP A 115 -7.24 2.87 -13.70
CA ASP A 115 -8.37 2.82 -14.63
C ASP A 115 -8.65 1.37 -15.04
N ASN A 116 -9.89 0.91 -14.87
CA ASN A 116 -10.27 -0.44 -15.27
C ASN A 116 -10.29 -0.61 -16.80
N THR A 117 -10.44 0.48 -17.55
CA THR A 117 -10.55 0.44 -19.02
C THR A 117 -9.23 0.22 -19.73
N THR A 118 -8.10 0.46 -19.04
CA THR A 118 -6.75 0.31 -19.60
C THR A 118 -6.23 -1.13 -19.52
N GLN A 119 -6.93 -2.01 -18.81
CA GLN A 119 -6.57 -3.42 -18.75
C GLN A 119 -7.14 -4.17 -19.97
N GLY A 120 -6.26 -4.86 -20.69
CA GLY A 120 -6.67 -5.75 -21.78
C GLY A 120 -7.57 -6.91 -21.30
N PRO A 121 -8.24 -7.62 -22.22
CA PRO A 121 -9.06 -8.77 -21.88
C PRO A 121 -8.27 -9.86 -21.14
N ARG A 122 -8.94 -10.57 -20.23
CA ARG A 122 -8.34 -11.69 -19.50
C ARG A 122 -7.83 -12.76 -20.46
N GLY A 123 -6.59 -13.20 -20.26
CA GLY A 123 -5.94 -14.23 -21.08
C GLY A 123 -5.15 -13.68 -22.27
N THR A 124 -5.11 -12.36 -22.47
CA THR A 124 -4.23 -11.73 -23.46
C THR A 124 -2.79 -11.60 -22.95
N GLN A 125 -1.83 -11.54 -23.88
CA GLN A 125 -0.45 -11.21 -23.58
C GLN A 125 -0.40 -9.80 -22.97
N GLY A 126 0.11 -9.69 -21.74
CA GLY A 126 0.13 -8.42 -20.98
C GLY A 126 -1.01 -8.25 -19.96
N PHE A 127 -1.90 -9.23 -19.78
CA PHE A 127 -2.91 -9.18 -18.72
C PHE A 127 -2.25 -9.20 -17.33
N ASP A 128 -2.23 -8.05 -16.66
CA ASP A 128 -1.68 -7.91 -15.31
C ASP A 128 -2.74 -8.21 -14.24
N ARG A 129 -2.59 -9.35 -13.56
CA ARG A 129 -3.50 -9.73 -12.47
C ARG A 129 -3.45 -8.78 -11.25
N LEU A 130 -2.44 -7.91 -11.13
CA LEU A 130 -2.34 -6.86 -10.11
C LEU A 130 -2.68 -5.47 -10.66
N HIS A 131 -3.21 -5.36 -11.88
CA HIS A 131 -3.50 -4.09 -12.56
C HIS A 131 -4.17 -3.06 -11.65
N LYS A 132 -5.17 -3.51 -10.89
CA LYS A 132 -5.96 -2.65 -9.99
C LYS A 132 -5.17 -2.00 -8.85
N ILE A 133 -4.00 -2.51 -8.50
CA ILE A 133 -3.13 -1.95 -7.44
C ILE A 133 -1.78 -1.50 -7.99
N ARG A 134 -1.54 -1.69 -9.28
CA ARG A 134 -0.25 -1.46 -9.94
C ARG A 134 0.33 -0.06 -9.67
N PRO A 135 -0.44 1.04 -9.76
CA PRO A 135 0.14 2.36 -9.51
C PRO A 135 0.68 2.55 -8.09
N VAL A 136 0.02 1.96 -7.08
CA VAL A 136 0.53 1.98 -5.70
C VAL A 136 1.75 1.09 -5.54
N LEU A 137 1.73 -0.13 -6.11
CA LEU A 137 2.88 -1.03 -6.05
C LEU A 137 4.12 -0.36 -6.65
N ASP A 138 4.02 0.19 -7.85
CA ASP A 138 5.17 0.74 -8.56
C ASP A 138 5.70 2.01 -7.86
N ALA A 139 4.80 2.90 -7.43
CA ALA A 139 5.20 4.13 -6.74
C ALA A 139 5.86 3.87 -5.37
N THR A 140 5.29 2.95 -4.57
CA THR A 140 5.86 2.65 -3.25
C THR A 140 7.14 1.85 -3.35
N ARG A 141 7.25 0.87 -4.27
CA ARG A 141 8.53 0.18 -4.49
C ARG A 141 9.63 1.14 -4.98
N THR A 142 9.28 2.08 -5.85
CA THR A 142 10.23 3.11 -6.32
C THR A 142 10.71 3.99 -5.18
N THR A 143 9.78 4.53 -4.39
CA THR A 143 10.12 5.42 -3.27
C THR A 143 10.86 4.69 -2.16
N PHE A 144 10.45 3.47 -1.81
CA PHE A 144 11.14 2.68 -0.78
C PHE A 144 12.62 2.46 -1.14
N LYS A 145 12.93 2.21 -2.41
CA LYS A 145 14.32 2.13 -2.90
C LYS A 145 15.03 3.48 -2.91
N SER A 146 14.35 4.56 -3.30
CA SER A 146 15.01 5.86 -3.50
C SER A 146 15.30 6.58 -2.20
N GLU A 147 14.49 6.39 -1.16
CA GLU A 147 14.58 7.16 0.10
C GLU A 147 15.62 6.64 1.10
N MET A 148 16.21 5.45 0.85
CA MET A 148 17.23 4.87 1.71
C MET A 148 18.21 4.01 0.94
N ASN A 149 19.52 4.26 1.12
CA ASN A 149 20.58 3.40 0.62
C ASN A 149 20.73 2.16 1.52
N PRO A 150 20.75 0.94 0.94
CA PRO A 150 20.79 -0.28 1.72
C PRO A 150 22.19 -0.55 2.31
N PRO A 151 22.27 -1.14 3.51
CA PRO A 151 23.53 -1.64 4.05
C PRO A 151 23.96 -2.96 3.38
N GLN A 152 25.19 -3.38 3.69
CA GLN A 152 25.74 -4.66 3.23
C GLN A 152 24.86 -5.85 3.63
N GLN A 153 24.38 -5.87 4.88
CA GLN A 153 23.56 -6.95 5.41
C GLN A 153 22.08 -6.68 5.16
N GLN A 154 21.49 -7.50 4.30
CA GLN A 154 20.07 -7.48 4.01
C GLN A 154 19.50 -8.89 4.10
N SER A 155 18.21 -8.98 4.36
CA SER A 155 17.46 -10.22 4.41
C SER A 155 16.28 -10.16 3.45
N ILE A 156 15.96 -11.30 2.85
CA ILE A 156 14.75 -11.49 2.08
C ILE A 156 13.94 -12.59 2.76
N ASP A 157 12.73 -12.27 3.17
CA ASP A 157 11.82 -13.24 3.79
C ASP A 157 10.36 -12.92 3.39
N GLU A 158 9.47 -13.82 3.76
CA GLU A 158 8.09 -13.86 3.32
C GLU A 158 7.16 -13.37 4.44
N GLY A 159 6.44 -12.30 4.13
CA GLY A 159 5.32 -11.81 4.90
C GLY A 159 3.99 -12.46 4.48
N MET A 160 3.01 -12.40 5.38
CA MET A 160 1.64 -12.83 5.09
C MET A 160 0.64 -11.76 5.47
N ILE A 161 -0.05 -11.20 4.47
CA ILE A 161 -1.12 -10.24 4.66
C ILE A 161 -2.42 -11.02 4.86
N LYS A 162 -3.02 -10.89 6.05
CA LYS A 162 -4.26 -11.58 6.40
C LYS A 162 -5.37 -11.19 5.43
N TYR A 163 -5.85 -12.15 4.65
CA TYR A 163 -6.91 -11.94 3.67
C TYR A 163 -7.83 -13.16 3.61
N LYS A 164 -9.12 -12.93 3.83
CA LYS A 164 -10.15 -13.99 3.85
C LYS A 164 -11.05 -13.99 2.60
N GLY A 165 -10.87 -13.04 1.68
CA GLY A 165 -11.69 -12.92 0.48
C GLY A 165 -11.35 -13.94 -0.61
N ARG A 166 -12.00 -13.79 -1.75
CA ARG A 166 -11.76 -14.58 -2.96
C ARG A 166 -10.77 -13.84 -3.86
N PHE A 167 -9.52 -14.28 -3.83
CA PHE A 167 -8.47 -13.81 -4.74
C PHE A 167 -7.61 -15.01 -5.14
N PHE A 168 -7.17 -15.06 -6.40
CA PHE A 168 -6.48 -16.25 -6.93
C PHE A 168 -5.13 -16.49 -6.24
N ALA A 169 -4.37 -15.45 -5.89
CA ALA A 169 -3.04 -15.60 -5.30
C ALA A 169 -3.03 -15.91 -3.79
N ARG A 170 -4.17 -16.30 -3.22
CA ARG A 170 -4.28 -16.58 -1.78
C ARG A 170 -3.51 -17.86 -1.44
N GLN A 171 -2.58 -17.75 -0.51
CA GLN A 171 -1.72 -18.84 -0.06
C GLN A 171 -2.16 -19.40 1.30
N TYR A 172 -1.83 -20.67 1.54
CA TYR A 172 -1.92 -21.31 2.84
C TYR A 172 -0.51 -21.68 3.33
N MET A 173 -0.07 -21.08 4.44
CA MET A 173 1.23 -21.35 5.06
C MET A 173 1.02 -21.84 6.49
N PRO A 174 1.01 -23.17 6.76
CA PRO A 174 0.61 -23.72 8.05
C PRO A 174 1.51 -23.26 9.21
N SER A 175 2.78 -22.98 8.93
CA SER A 175 3.79 -22.61 9.92
C SER A 175 3.80 -21.12 10.28
N LYS A 176 3.02 -20.26 9.62
CA LYS A 176 2.98 -18.82 9.91
C LYS A 176 1.76 -18.45 10.78
N PRO A 177 1.85 -17.43 11.66
CA PRO A 177 0.73 -17.03 12.54
C PRO A 177 -0.54 -16.69 11.76
N VAL A 178 -0.39 -15.98 10.65
CA VAL A 178 -1.44 -15.82 9.65
C VAL A 178 -1.32 -16.97 8.66
N LYS A 179 -2.15 -18.01 8.83
CA LYS A 179 -2.07 -19.21 7.98
C LYS A 179 -2.63 -19.02 6.58
N ARG A 180 -3.57 -18.08 6.39
CA ARG A 180 -4.27 -17.85 5.10
C ARG A 180 -4.25 -16.38 4.75
N GLY A 181 -3.74 -16.03 3.57
CA GLY A 181 -3.61 -14.65 3.16
C GLY A 181 -2.92 -14.47 1.82
N LEU A 182 -2.42 -13.26 1.58
CA LEU A 182 -1.57 -12.94 0.43
C LEU A 182 -0.10 -13.02 0.88
N LYS A 183 0.68 -13.87 0.22
CA LYS A 183 2.12 -13.98 0.45
C LYS A 183 2.83 -12.83 -0.27
N ILE A 184 3.80 -12.23 0.40
CA ILE A 184 4.64 -11.14 -0.12
C ILE A 184 6.08 -11.42 0.28
N PHE A 185 7.02 -11.32 -0.65
CA PHE A 185 8.44 -11.29 -0.34
C PHE A 185 8.85 -9.86 -0.04
N MET A 186 9.70 -9.64 0.95
CA MET A 186 10.19 -8.31 1.32
C MET A 186 11.70 -8.38 1.51
N ARG A 187 12.41 -7.39 0.98
CA ARG A 187 13.85 -7.19 1.20
C ARG A 187 14.05 -6.09 2.22
N CYS A 188 14.61 -6.43 3.38
CA CYS A 188 14.78 -5.51 4.50
C CYS A 188 16.19 -5.57 5.09
N ASP A 189 16.60 -4.53 5.81
CA ASP A 189 17.79 -4.52 6.65
C ASP A 189 17.47 -4.84 8.13
N GLU A 190 18.49 -4.75 8.98
CA GLU A 190 18.37 -4.94 10.44
C GLU A 190 17.54 -3.86 11.15
N THR A 191 17.37 -2.67 10.55
CA THR A 191 16.50 -1.62 11.11
C THR A 191 15.02 -1.92 10.89
N GLY A 192 14.72 -2.88 10.01
CA GLY A 192 13.38 -3.23 9.59
C GLY A 192 12.86 -2.38 8.43
N TYR A 193 13.70 -1.56 7.81
CA TYR A 193 13.33 -0.79 6.64
C TYR A 193 13.14 -1.74 5.44
N CYS A 194 12.00 -1.60 4.74
CA CYS A 194 11.70 -2.39 3.56
C CYS A 194 12.14 -1.64 2.30
N TYR A 195 13.15 -2.15 1.60
CA TYR A 195 13.67 -1.53 0.37
C TYR A 195 12.88 -1.96 -0.85
N ASP A 196 12.41 -3.19 -0.89
CA ASP A 196 11.60 -3.70 -1.98
C ASP A 196 10.70 -4.84 -1.53
N TYR A 197 9.62 -5.07 -2.27
CA TYR A 197 8.71 -6.16 -2.01
C TYR A 197 7.99 -6.65 -3.26
N TRP A 198 7.61 -7.94 -3.25
CA TRP A 198 6.97 -8.61 -4.36
C TRP A 198 5.79 -9.45 -3.90
N PRO A 199 4.55 -9.07 -4.27
CA PRO A 199 3.39 -9.93 -4.06
C PRO A 199 3.58 -11.26 -4.82
N TYR A 200 3.43 -12.38 -4.14
CA TYR A 200 3.54 -13.69 -4.77
C TYR A 200 2.37 -13.95 -5.72
N MET A 201 2.68 -14.52 -6.88
CA MET A 201 1.72 -14.91 -7.91
C MET A 201 2.02 -16.36 -8.31
N GLU A 202 1.01 -17.22 -8.49
CA GLU A 202 1.21 -18.66 -8.75
C GLU A 202 2.05 -18.98 -10.01
N ASN A 203 2.24 -18.01 -10.92
CA ASN A 203 3.07 -18.15 -12.12
C ASN A 203 4.39 -17.36 -12.04
N MET A 204 4.78 -16.88 -10.86
CA MET A 204 5.95 -16.01 -10.69
C MET A 204 7.27 -16.77 -10.59
N THR A 205 7.24 -18.12 -10.54
CA THR A 205 8.43 -18.97 -10.40
C THR A 205 9.49 -18.66 -11.47
N SER A 206 9.09 -18.49 -12.73
CA SER A 206 10.02 -18.14 -13.82
C SER A 206 10.45 -16.67 -13.84
N PHE A 207 9.63 -15.75 -13.31
CA PHE A 207 9.98 -14.33 -13.20
C PHE A 207 10.98 -14.08 -12.08
N MET A 208 10.76 -14.74 -10.93
CA MET A 208 11.65 -14.68 -9.79
C MET A 208 13.01 -15.31 -10.18
N GLU A 209 13.04 -16.51 -10.76
CA GLU A 209 14.29 -17.16 -11.26
C GLU A 209 15.10 -16.27 -12.21
N SER A 210 14.48 -15.51 -13.11
CA SER A 210 15.17 -14.66 -14.09
C SER A 210 15.59 -13.26 -13.58
N HIS A 211 15.02 -12.81 -12.45
CA HIS A 211 15.38 -11.52 -11.81
C HIS A 211 16.34 -11.71 -10.63
N TRP A 212 16.33 -12.85 -9.95
CA TRP A 212 17.26 -13.16 -8.87
C TRP A 212 18.72 -13.12 -9.31
N GLU A 213 19.02 -13.54 -10.54
CA GLU A 213 20.39 -13.53 -11.08
C GLU A 213 20.88 -12.13 -11.47
N ARG A 214 20.01 -11.11 -11.49
CA ARG A 214 20.36 -9.74 -11.94
C ARG A 214 20.43 -8.70 -10.83
N GLU A 215 19.82 -8.96 -9.67
CA GLU A 215 19.76 -8.03 -8.54
C GLU A 215 20.62 -8.45 -7.32
N LEU A 216 21.36 -9.55 -7.45
CA LEU A 216 22.49 -9.95 -6.58
C LEU A 216 23.81 -9.76 -7.35
#